data_AF-A0A257JF65-F1
#
_entry.id   AF-A0A257JF65-F1
#
_cell.length_a   1.000
_cell.length_b   1.000
_cell.length_c   1.000
_cell.angle_alpha   90.00
_cell.angle_beta   90.00
_cell.angle_gamma   90.00
#
_symmetry.space_group_name_H-M   'P 1'
#
loop_
_entity.id
_entity.type
_entity.pdbx_description
1 polymer ?
#
loop_
_entity_poly.entity_id
_entity_poly.type
_entity_poly.pdbx_seq_one_letter_code
_entity_poly.pdbx_strand_id
1 'polypeptide(L)'
;MDKAPMPYKAKLTATQSWADIPTCASAGLPVDYLMLRGIFMPPGVTPEQVAFYTGLFKKLTALPEWKEFMDKGAFNTTALAGAEFVDWLGKNEQMHRVLMREAGFLAQ
;
A
#
# COMPACT_ATOMS: atom_id res chain seq x y z
N MET A 1 0.32 -0.80 6.86
CA MET A 1 1.49 -0.93 7.73
C MET A 1 1.89 -2.39 7.75
N ASP A 2 3.19 -2.68 7.67
CA ASP A 2 3.78 -4.01 7.47
C ASP A 2 4.09 -4.72 8.81
N LYS A 3 3.19 -4.55 9.78
CA LYS A 3 3.38 -5.04 11.16
C LYS A 3 2.91 -6.48 11.36
N ALA A 4 2.16 -7.01 10.41
CA ALA A 4 1.59 -8.35 10.48
C ALA A 4 2.10 -9.21 9.30
N PRO A 5 2.26 -10.53 9.50
CA PRO A 5 2.55 -11.44 8.40
C PRO A 5 1.52 -11.32 7.27
N MET A 6 1.96 -11.57 6.04
CA MET A 6 1.07 -11.56 4.89
C MET A 6 -0.03 -12.64 5.02
N PRO A 7 -1.27 -12.37 4.56
CA PRO A 7 -2.37 -13.32 4.71
C PRO A 7 -2.34 -14.49 3.72
N TYR A 8 -1.36 -14.55 2.83
CA TYR A 8 -1.29 -15.47 1.70
C TYR A 8 -0.64 -16.82 2.07
N LYS A 9 -1.48 -17.85 2.20
CA LYS A 9 -1.07 -19.19 2.65
C LYS A 9 -0.78 -20.19 1.52
N ALA A 10 -1.03 -19.80 0.27
CA ALA A 10 -0.73 -20.64 -0.88
C ALA A 10 0.78 -20.94 -0.91
N LYS A 11 1.15 -22.22 -1.01
CA LYS A 11 2.55 -22.65 -1.02
C LYS A 11 3.21 -22.26 -2.34
N LEU A 12 4.35 -21.57 -2.25
CA LEU A 12 5.18 -21.15 -3.39
C LEU A 12 6.42 -22.05 -3.52
N THR A 13 6.83 -22.65 -2.41
CA THR A 13 7.87 -23.68 -2.36
C THR A 13 7.27 -25.00 -1.86
N ALA A 14 8.10 -26.04 -1.71
CA ALA A 14 7.66 -27.31 -1.13
C ALA A 14 7.04 -27.17 0.27
N THR A 15 7.43 -26.15 1.05
CA THR A 15 7.04 -26.01 2.46
C THR A 15 6.61 -24.60 2.87
N GLN A 16 6.85 -23.57 2.06
CA GLN A 16 6.66 -22.16 2.47
C GLN A 16 5.72 -21.38 1.53
N SER A 17 5.12 -20.35 2.12
CA SER A 17 4.21 -19.37 1.54
C SER A 17 4.64 -17.95 1.94
N TRP A 18 4.04 -16.93 1.35
CA TRP A 18 4.25 -15.53 1.76
C TRP A 18 3.92 -15.29 3.24
N ALA A 19 2.94 -16.01 3.81
CA ALA A 19 2.57 -15.92 5.22
C ALA A 19 3.66 -16.43 6.19
N ASP A 20 4.63 -17.19 5.70
CA ASP A 20 5.73 -17.74 6.51
C ASP A 20 6.91 -16.74 6.66
N ILE A 21 6.86 -15.59 5.98
CA ILE A 21 7.91 -14.57 6.05
C ILE A 21 7.71 -13.72 7.32
N PRO A 22 8.70 -13.63 8.22
CA PRO A 22 8.60 -12.80 9.41
C PRO A 22 8.62 -11.31 9.05
N THR A 23 7.94 -10.49 9.84
CA THR A 23 8.05 -9.03 9.73
C THR A 23 9.36 -8.55 10.35
N CYS A 24 9.88 -7.40 9.91
CA CYS A 24 11.08 -6.80 10.53
C CYS A 24 10.90 -6.60 12.04
N ALA A 25 9.72 -6.14 12.46
CA ALA A 25 9.37 -5.96 13.86
C ALA A 25 9.45 -7.25 14.68
N SER A 26 9.00 -8.39 14.12
CA SER A 26 9.09 -9.69 14.81
C SER A 26 10.54 -10.18 14.99
N ALA A 27 11.47 -9.67 14.17
CA ALA A 27 12.90 -9.93 14.28
C ALA A 27 13.64 -8.90 15.17
N GLY A 28 12.92 -8.02 15.86
CA GLY A 28 13.51 -7.00 16.75
C GLY A 28 13.97 -5.73 16.04
N LEU A 29 13.68 -5.58 14.75
CA LEU A 29 13.98 -4.36 13.99
C LEU A 29 12.74 -3.45 13.96
N PRO A 30 12.77 -2.23 14.53
CA PRO A 30 11.63 -1.32 14.58
C PRO A 30 11.39 -0.63 13.22
N VAL A 31 11.25 -1.42 12.15
CA VAL A 31 11.04 -0.96 10.78
C VAL A 31 9.63 -1.33 10.33
N ASP A 32 8.90 -0.33 9.83
CA ASP A 32 7.58 -0.48 9.23
C ASP A 32 7.54 0.38 7.97
N TYR A 33 7.53 -0.27 6.81
CA TYR A 33 7.57 0.41 5.53
C TYR A 33 6.63 -0.29 4.55
N LEU A 34 5.79 0.49 3.86
CA LEU A 34 4.87 -0.01 2.85
C LEU A 34 4.98 0.84 1.59
N MET A 35 5.34 0.19 0.48
CA MET A 35 5.36 0.85 -0.82
C MET A 35 3.94 1.20 -1.28
N LEU A 36 3.67 2.50 -1.40
CA LEU A 36 2.43 3.02 -1.97
C LEU A 36 2.23 2.56 -3.42
N ARG A 37 0.97 2.27 -3.76
CA ARG A 37 0.43 2.40 -5.12
C ARG A 37 -0.78 3.33 -5.04
N GLY A 38 -0.76 4.40 -5.81
CA GLY A 38 -1.79 5.44 -5.78
C GLY A 38 -2.18 5.87 -7.18
N ILE A 39 -3.44 6.27 -7.34
CA ILE A 39 -3.97 6.84 -8.57
C ILE A 39 -4.36 8.28 -8.24
N PHE A 40 -3.89 9.21 -9.07
CA PHE A 40 -4.05 10.64 -8.86
C PHE A 40 -4.75 11.26 -10.06
N MET A 41 -5.54 12.29 -9.80
CA MET A 41 -6.12 13.14 -10.83
C MET A 41 -5.48 14.53 -10.77
N PRO A 42 -5.40 15.24 -11.90
CA PRO A 42 -4.85 16.60 -11.93
C PRO A 42 -5.76 17.58 -11.17
N PRO A 43 -5.24 18.76 -10.78
CA PRO A 43 -6.07 19.82 -10.21
C PRO A 43 -7.16 20.28 -11.20
N GLY A 44 -8.30 20.73 -10.67
CA GLY A 44 -9.42 21.26 -11.46
C GLY A 44 -10.46 20.22 -11.91
N VAL A 45 -10.30 18.95 -11.56
CA VAL A 45 -11.32 17.92 -11.82
C VAL A 45 -12.56 18.11 -10.95
N THR A 46 -13.73 17.81 -11.49
CA THR A 46 -15.00 17.99 -10.78
C THR A 46 -15.25 16.85 -9.77
N PRO A 47 -16.07 17.09 -8.73
CA PRO A 47 -16.45 16.03 -7.79
C PRO A 47 -17.07 14.81 -8.48
N GLU A 48 -17.85 15.01 -9.55
CA GLU A 48 -18.49 13.93 -10.31
C GLU A 48 -17.46 13.06 -11.05
N GLN A 49 -16.40 13.67 -11.60
CA GLN A 49 -15.31 12.94 -12.24
C GLN A 49 -14.56 12.07 -11.22
N VAL A 50 -14.27 12.62 -10.03
CA VAL A 50 -13.63 11.86 -8.93
C VAL A 50 -14.52 10.72 -8.45
N ALA A 51 -15.82 10.97 -8.30
CA ALA A 51 -16.80 9.99 -7.88
C ALA A 51 -16.92 8.83 -8.90
N PHE A 52 -16.89 9.15 -10.19
CA PHE A 52 -16.90 8.14 -11.26
C PHE A 52 -15.74 7.16 -11.10
N TYR A 53 -14.49 7.65 -10.99
CA TYR A 53 -13.32 6.78 -10.89
C TYR A 53 -13.28 6.01 -9.57
N THR A 54 -13.65 6.65 -8.46
CA THR A 54 -13.71 5.96 -7.16
C THR A 54 -14.75 4.83 -7.20
N GLY A 55 -15.90 5.06 -7.83
CA GLY A 55 -16.92 4.04 -8.07
C GLY A 55 -16.44 2.91 -9.00
N LEU A 56 -15.70 3.26 -10.06
CA LEU A 56 -15.09 2.28 -10.97
C LEU A 56 -14.10 1.38 -10.22
N PHE A 57 -13.17 1.95 -9.46
CA PHE A 57 -12.18 1.17 -8.72
C PHE A 57 -12.85 0.29 -7.65
N LYS A 58 -13.89 0.78 -6.96
CA LYS A 58 -14.66 -0.05 -6.02
C LYS A 58 -15.26 -1.29 -6.70
N LYS A 59 -15.81 -1.14 -7.91
CA LYS A 59 -16.32 -2.28 -8.69
C LYS A 59 -15.20 -3.22 -9.11
N LEU A 60 -14.07 -2.67 -9.59
CA LEU A 60 -12.92 -3.45 -10.01
C LEU A 60 -12.33 -4.27 -8.86
N THR A 61 -12.18 -3.68 -7.67
CA THR A 61 -11.64 -4.38 -6.49
C THR A 61 -12.56 -5.48 -5.95
N ALA A 62 -13.84 -5.49 -6.36
CA ALA A 62 -14.80 -6.52 -5.99
C ALA A 62 -14.80 -7.73 -6.94
N LEU A 63 -14.08 -7.66 -8.06
CA LEU A 63 -14.01 -8.74 -9.04
C LEU A 63 -13.15 -9.91 -8.53
N PRO A 64 -13.51 -11.17 -8.86
CA PRO A 64 -12.70 -12.33 -8.49
C PRO A 64 -11.30 -12.30 -9.11
N GLU A 65 -11.15 -11.76 -10.32
CA GLU A 65 -9.86 -11.58 -11.00
C GLU A 65 -8.96 -10.62 -10.23
N TRP A 66 -9.53 -9.61 -9.56
CA TRP A 66 -8.76 -8.73 -8.69
C TRP A 66 -8.21 -9.48 -7.48
N LYS A 67 -9.03 -10.34 -6.86
CA LYS A 67 -8.57 -11.18 -5.75
C LYS A 67 -7.42 -12.09 -6.19
N GLU A 68 -7.56 -12.75 -7.34
CA GLU A 68 -6.51 -13.61 -7.91
C GLU A 68 -5.22 -12.81 -8.20
N PHE A 69 -5.35 -11.62 -8.76
CA PHE A 69 -4.22 -10.73 -9.01
C PHE A 69 -3.49 -10.34 -7.71
N MET A 70 -4.23 -9.98 -6.67
CA MET A 70 -3.67 -9.63 -5.36
C MET A 70 -3.01 -10.84 -4.68
N ASP A 71 -3.61 -12.02 -4.77
CA ASP A 71 -3.06 -13.28 -4.23
C ASP A 71 -1.73 -13.65 -4.91
N LYS A 72 -1.67 -13.55 -6.24
CA LYS A 72 -0.43 -13.83 -7.02
C LYS A 72 0.67 -12.82 -6.74
N GLY A 73 0.31 -11.54 -6.60
CA GLY A 73 1.26 -10.45 -6.38
C GLY A 73 1.66 -10.22 -4.92
N ALA A 74 1.03 -10.94 -3.98
CA ALA A 74 1.21 -10.77 -2.54
C ALA A 74 0.99 -9.33 -2.05
N PHE A 75 -0.03 -8.65 -2.58
CA PHE A 75 -0.22 -7.21 -2.34
C PHE A 75 -1.10 -6.90 -1.13
N ASN A 76 -0.79 -5.85 -0.37
CA ASN A 76 -1.73 -5.36 0.63
C ASN A 76 -3.04 -4.86 -0.04
N THR A 77 -4.20 -5.31 0.44
CA THR A 77 -5.53 -5.01 -0.15
C THR A 77 -6.22 -3.79 0.46
N THR A 78 -5.54 -3.03 1.32
CA THR A 78 -6.08 -1.78 1.87
C THR A 78 -6.37 -0.80 0.74
N ALA A 79 -7.60 -0.29 0.67
CA ALA A 79 -8.02 0.71 -0.29
C ALA A 79 -8.43 1.98 0.44
N LEU A 80 -7.77 3.10 0.13
CA LEU A 80 -8.08 4.43 0.66
C LEU A 80 -8.54 5.34 -0.48
N ALA A 81 -9.45 6.27 -0.19
CA ALA A 81 -9.89 7.28 -1.15
C ALA A 81 -10.20 8.60 -0.42
N GLY A 82 -10.28 9.70 -1.19
CA GLY A 82 -10.65 11.01 -0.65
C GLY A 82 -9.73 11.48 0.48
N ALA A 83 -10.31 12.03 1.55
CA ALA A 83 -9.58 12.61 2.67
C ALA A 83 -8.64 11.62 3.36
N GLU A 84 -9.05 10.36 3.54
CA GLU A 84 -8.20 9.35 4.18
C GLU A 84 -6.94 9.07 3.37
N PHE A 85 -7.06 9.06 2.04
CA PHE A 85 -5.91 8.88 1.16
C PHE A 85 -4.98 10.09 1.20
N VAL A 86 -5.53 11.31 1.19
CA VAL A 86 -4.77 12.56 1.32
C VAL A 86 -4.01 12.62 2.64
N ASP A 87 -4.67 12.29 3.76
CA ASP A 87 -4.06 12.25 5.08
C ASP A 87 -2.93 11.22 5.15
N TRP A 88 -3.12 10.06 4.53
CA TRP A 88 -2.09 9.03 4.45
C TRP A 88 -0.88 9.52 3.67
N LEU A 89 -1.09 10.19 2.54
CA LEU A 89 -0.02 10.76 1.71
C LEU A 89 0.79 11.80 2.50
N GLY A 90 0.14 12.74 3.18
CA GLY A 90 0.84 13.77 3.96
C GLY A 90 1.69 13.18 5.10
N LYS A 91 1.17 12.16 5.80
CA LYS A 91 1.94 11.44 6.84
C LYS A 91 3.17 10.74 6.25
N ASN A 92 3.01 10.09 5.09
CA ASN A 92 4.10 9.38 4.44
C ASN A 92 5.13 10.35 3.86
N GLU A 93 4.72 11.44 3.23
CA GLU A 93 5.62 12.49 2.75
C GLU A 93 6.50 12.99 3.89
N GLN A 94 5.90 13.34 5.04
CA GLN A 94 6.64 13.83 6.18
C GLN A 94 7.61 12.78 6.74
N MET A 95 7.17 11.52 6.85
CA MET A 95 8.03 10.41 7.25
C MET A 95 9.25 10.28 6.31
N HIS A 96 9.03 10.23 5.00
CA HIS A 96 10.12 10.12 4.02
C HIS A 96 11.04 11.33 4.04
N ARG A 97 10.51 12.54 4.22
CA ARG A 97 11.30 13.76 4.34
C ARG A 97 12.23 13.71 5.55
N VAL A 98 11.75 13.25 6.70
CA VAL A 98 12.57 13.06 7.91
C VAL A 98 13.67 12.04 7.65
N LEU A 99 13.32 10.87 7.10
CA LEU A 99 14.28 9.80 6.79
C LEU A 99 15.37 10.26 5.81
N MET A 100 14.99 10.94 4.72
CA MET A 100 15.96 11.45 3.74
C MET A 100 16.87 12.53 4.33
N ARG A 101 16.34 13.39 5.21
CA ARG A 101 17.16 14.40 5.90
C ARG A 101 18.20 13.75 6.82
N GLU A 102 17.76 12.80 7.65
CA GLU A 102 18.63 12.11 8.60
C GLU A 102 19.70 11.26 7.92
N ALA A 103 19.37 10.68 6.76
CA ALA A 103 20.30 9.95 5.92
C ALA A 103 21.23 10.84 5.07
N GLY A 104 21.04 12.18 5.06
CA GLY A 104 21.85 13.10 4.27
C GLY A 104 21.57 13.06 2.76
N PHE A 105 20.40 12.59 2.33
CA PHE A 105 20.01 12.46 0.92
C PHE A 105 19.17 13.61 0.38
N LEU A 106 18.81 14.59 1.20
CA LEU A 106 18.18 15.81 0.70
C LEU A 106 19.24 16.73 0.11
N ALA A 107 19.00 17.21 -1.11
CA ALA A 107 19.77 18.30 -1.69
C ALA A 107 19.74 19.51 -0.74
N GLN A 108 20.90 20.14 -0.54
CA GLN A 108 21.04 21.36 0.25
C GLN A 108 20.39 22.56 -0.43
#